data_AF-I9VXV5-F1
#
_entry.id   AF-I9VXV5-F1
#
_cell.length_a   1.000
_cell.length_b   1.000
_cell.length_c   1.000
_cell.angle_alpha   90.00
_cell.angle_beta   90.00
_cell.angle_gamma   90.00
#
_symmetry.space_group_name_H-M   'P 1'
#
loop_
_entity.id
_entity.type
_entity.pdbx_description
1 polymer ?
#
loop_
_entity_poly.entity_id
_entity_poly.type
_entity_poly.pdbx_seq_one_letter_code
_entity_poly.pdbx_strand_id
1 'polypeptide(L)' 'MSNKKINRIKVMLAEKEKTNKWLAEQVGKDPATISKWCTNTAQPSLEMLLQIAKVLNVEVKDLLRESDE' A
#
# COMPACT_ATOMS: atom_id res chain seq x y z
N MET A 1 -15.93 -3.24 13.64
CA MET A 1 -15.93 -2.70 12.26
C MET A 1 -15.42 -3.79 11.34
N SER A 2 -16.20 -4.14 10.30
CA SER A 2 -15.80 -5.15 9.32
C SER A 2 -14.43 -4.80 8.75
N ASN A 3 -13.50 -5.76 8.75
CA ASN A 3 -12.12 -5.60 8.31
C ASN A 3 -12.09 -5.45 6.77
N LYS A 4 -12.62 -4.32 6.29
CA LYS A 4 -12.71 -4.00 4.86
C LYS A 4 -11.28 -3.88 4.34
N LYS A 5 -10.98 -4.66 3.32
CA LYS A 5 -9.74 -4.49 2.56
C LYS A 5 -9.95 -3.25 1.71
N ILE A 6 -9.36 -2.12 2.10
CA ILE A 6 -9.49 -0.82 1.43
C ILE A 6 -8.35 -0.65 0.42
N ASN A 7 -7.11 -0.88 0.85
CA ASN A 7 -5.97 -0.77 -0.03
C ASN A 7 -5.62 -2.12 -0.69
N ARG A 8 -4.92 -2.07 -1.82
CA ARG A 8 -4.36 -3.22 -2.54
C ARG A 8 -2.85 -3.11 -2.73
N ILE A 9 -2.13 -2.49 -1.78
CA ILE A 9 -0.67 -2.28 -1.85
C ILE A 9 0.08 -3.59 -2.07
N LYS A 10 -0.34 -4.69 -1.40
CA LYS A 10 0.26 -6.02 -1.60
C LYS A 10 0.21 -6.47 -3.06
N VAL A 11 -0.90 -6.20 -3.74
CA VAL A 11 -1.08 -6.57 -5.15
C VAL A 11 -0.18 -5.72 -6.02
N MET A 12 -0.16 -4.40 -5.81
CA MET A 12 0.70 -3.48 -6.56
C MET A 12 2.20 -3.78 -6.38
N LEU A 13 2.61 -4.18 -5.17
CA LEU A 13 3.99 -4.63 -4.94
C LEU A 13 4.32 -5.89 -5.75
N ALA A 14 3.40 -6.85 -5.84
CA ALA A 14 3.59 -8.05 -6.65
C ALA A 14 3.64 -7.72 -8.15
N GLU A 15 2.73 -6.88 -8.66
CA GLU A 15 2.70 -6.46 -10.06
C GLU A 15 3.96 -5.69 -10.48
N LYS A 16 4.60 -4.96 -9.54
CA LYS A 16 5.85 -4.22 -9.77
C LYS A 16 7.10 -5.01 -9.38
N GLU A 17 6.97 -6.28 -9.00
CA GLU A 17 8.06 -7.14 -8.53
C GLU A 17 8.90 -6.51 -7.41
N LYS A 18 8.22 -5.82 -6.47
CA LYS A 18 8.83 -5.15 -5.32
C LYS A 18 8.50 -5.89 -4.02
N THR A 19 9.40 -5.78 -3.05
CA THR A 19 9.25 -6.40 -1.74
C THR A 19 8.77 -5.38 -0.70
N ASN A 20 8.20 -5.86 0.40
CA ASN A 20 7.85 -5.01 1.55
C ASN A 20 9.08 -4.26 2.10
N LYS A 21 10.25 -4.92 2.13
CA LYS A 21 11.52 -4.32 2.57
C LYS A 21 11.93 -3.18 1.64
N TRP A 22 11.82 -3.39 0.33
CA TRP A 22 12.10 -2.34 -0.64
C TRP A 22 11.20 -1.12 -0.44
N LEU A 23 9.89 -1.33 -0.30
CA LEU A 23 8.97 -0.20 -0.08
C LEU A 23 9.28 0.54 1.24
N ALA A 24 9.57 -0.21 2.31
CA ALA A 24 9.97 0.32 3.61
C ALA A 24 11.17 1.27 3.50
N GLU A 25 12.19 0.87 2.73
CA GLU A 25 13.38 1.70 2.45
C GLU A 25 13.02 2.95 1.64
N GLN A 26 12.16 2.83 0.64
CA GLN A 26 11.76 3.98 -0.21
C GLN A 26 10.92 5.01 0.53
N VAL A 27 10.07 4.59 1.47
CA VAL A 27 9.19 5.51 2.22
C VAL A 27 9.69 5.86 3.62
N GLY A 28 10.85 5.34 4.02
CA GLY A 28 11.44 5.58 5.34
C GLY A 28 10.57 5.06 6.49
N LYS A 29 9.98 3.86 6.32
CA LYS A 29 9.11 3.22 7.32
C LYS A 29 9.63 1.86 7.73
N ASP A 30 9.18 1.39 8.87
CA ASP A 30 9.50 0.04 9.35
C ASP A 30 8.79 -1.03 8.50
N PRO A 31 9.46 -2.15 8.14
CA PRO A 31 8.85 -3.25 7.39
C PRO A 31 7.57 -3.82 8.02
N ALA A 32 7.44 -3.81 9.35
CA ALA A 32 6.21 -4.23 10.02
C ALA A 32 5.04 -3.26 9.75
N THR A 33 5.32 -1.97 9.56
CA THR A 33 4.31 -0.98 9.16
C THR A 33 3.80 -1.30 7.75
N ILE A 34 4.72 -1.56 6.81
CA ILE A 34 4.36 -1.97 5.44
C ILE A 34 3.55 -3.28 5.46
N SER A 35 3.96 -4.25 6.28
CA SER A 35 3.25 -5.51 6.45
C SER A 35 1.80 -5.31 6.92
N LYS A 36 1.57 -4.37 7.86
CA LYS A 36 0.21 -4.02 8.31
C LYS A 36 -0.64 -3.43 7.19
N TRP A 37 -0.06 -2.60 6.32
CA TRP A 37 -0.76 -2.07 5.14
C TRP A 37 -1.08 -3.16 4.13
N CYS A 38 -0.12 -4.03 3.81
CA CYS A 38 -0.29 -5.17 2.91
C CYS A 38 -1.37 -6.16 3.40
N THR A 39 -1.51 -6.32 4.71
CA THR A 39 -2.54 -7.17 5.34
C THR A 39 -3.85 -6.43 5.63
N ASN A 40 -3.93 -5.14 5.31
CA ASN A 40 -5.06 -4.25 5.63
C ASN A 40 -5.40 -4.17 7.13
N THR A 41 -4.50 -4.61 8.02
CA THR A 41 -4.67 -4.50 9.48
C THR A 41 -4.48 -3.05 9.97
N ALA A 42 -3.78 -2.23 9.19
CA ALA A 42 -3.77 -0.79 9.30
C ALA A 42 -3.88 -0.19 7.89
N GLN A 43 -4.41 1.02 7.80
CA GLN A 43 -4.42 1.78 6.55
C GLN A 43 -3.30 2.83 6.57
N PRO A 44 -2.61 3.05 5.43
CA PRO A 44 -1.74 4.20 5.28
C PRO A 44 -2.56 5.50 5.31
N SER A 45 -1.93 6.61 5.74
CA SER A 45 -2.52 7.94 5.56
C SER A 45 -2.61 8.29 4.06
N LEU A 46 -3.42 9.30 3.72
CA LEU A 46 -3.50 9.79 2.35
C LEU A 46 -2.15 10.28 1.81
N GLU A 47 -1.38 11.00 2.64
CA GLU A 47 -0.02 11.44 2.32
C GLU A 47 0.89 10.25 1.98
N MET A 48 0.76 9.17 2.74
CA MET A 48 1.55 7.96 2.52
C MET A 48 1.13 7.21 1.25
N LEU A 49 -0.17 7.18 0.93
CA LEU A 49 -0.64 6.64 -0.36
C LEU A 49 -0.07 7.41 -1.54
N LEU A 50 -0.05 8.75 -1.47
CA LEU A 50 0.57 9.60 -2.49
C LEU A 50 2.06 9.29 -2.66
N GLN A 51 2.78 9.13 -1.55
CA GLN A 51 4.20 8.80 -1.57
C GLN A 51 4.46 7.40 -2.16
N ILE A 52 3.67 6.40 -1.77
CA ILE A 52 3.76 5.03 -2.31
C ILE A 52 3.47 5.03 -3.81
N ALA A 53 2.45 5.76 -4.27
CA ALA A 53 2.08 5.86 -5.67
C ALA A 53 3.23 6.44 -6.50
N LYS A 54 3.86 7.52 -6.00
CA LYS A 54 5.03 8.14 -6.63
C LYS A 54 6.21 7.17 -6.73
N VAL A 55 6.50 6.43 -5.66
CA VAL A 55 7.61 5.46 -5.61
C VAL A 55 7.37 4.27 -6.54
N LEU A 56 6.13 3.79 -6.64
CA LEU A 56 5.76 2.66 -7.51
C LEU A 56 5.47 3.07 -8.96
N ASN A 57 5.48 4.38 -9.24
CA ASN A 57 5.13 4.97 -10.53
C ASN A 57 3.75 4.48 -11.01
N VAL A 58 2.73 4.70 -10.18
CA VAL A 58 1.31 4.36 -10.41
C VAL A 58 0.43 5.53 -9.95
N GLU A 59 -0.85 5.49 -10.30
CA GLU A 59 -1.82 6.44 -9.76
C GLU A 59 -2.30 6.01 -8.36
N VAL A 60 -2.71 6.95 -7.51
CA VAL A 60 -3.20 6.63 -6.15
C VAL A 60 -4.39 5.68 -6.19
N LYS A 61 -5.27 5.81 -7.19
CA LYS A 61 -6.42 4.92 -7.39
C LYS A 61 -6.00 3.46 -7.55
N ASP A 62 -4.82 3.19 -8.12
CA ASP A 62 -4.32 1.83 -8.35
C ASP A 62 -3.94 1.15 -7.02
N LEU A 63 -3.69 1.93 -5.97
CA LEU A 63 -3.42 1.44 -4.61
C LEU A 63 -4.71 1.18 -3.81
N LEU A 64 -5.86 1.61 -4.32
CA LEU A 64 -7.15 1.45 -3.68
C LEU A 64 -7.94 0.32 -4.34
N ARG A 65 -8.79 -0.34 -3.58
CA ARG A 65 -9.81 -1.23 -4.14
C ARG A 65 -10.98 -0.37 -4.58
N GLU A 66 -11.50 -0.66 -5.76
CA GLU A 66 -12.81 -0.15 -6.14
C GLU A 66 -13.82 -0.66 -5.10
N SER A 67 -14.69 0.24 -4.67
CA SER A 67 -15.79 -0.15 -3.81
C SER A 67 -16.82 -0.80 -4.74
N ASP A 68 -17.06 -2.10 -4.56
CA ASP A 68 -18.30 -2.70 -5.04
C ASP A 68 -19.44 -2.06 -4.23
N GLU A 69 -19.97 -0.94 -4.73
CA GLU A 69 -21.36 -0.54 -4.51
C GLU A 69 -22.21 -1.00 -5.70
#